data_AF-A0A2E6QI27-F1
#
_entry.id   AF-A0A2E6QI27-F1
#
_cell.length_a   1.000
_cell.length_b   1.000
_cell.length_c   1.000
_cell.angle_alpha   90.00
_cell.angle_beta   90.00
_cell.angle_gamma   90.00
#
_symmetry.space_group_name_H-M   'P 1'
#
loop_
_entity.id
_entity.type
_entity.pdbx_description
1 polymer ?
#
loop_
_entity_poly.entity_id
_entity_poly.type
_entity_poly.pdbx_seq_one_letter_code
_entity_poly.pdbx_strand_id
1 'polypeptide(L)'
;MKSDSVIINIARAAVCDEDALYDALARQVIGGAVLDVWYRYPAPGQEDNFRPANRPFHELDNVIMTPHASAWTEGLMERRWSVIAENMDRFAAGEPLLNHITRPA
;
A
#
# COMPACT_ATOMS: atom_id res chain seq x y z
N MET A 1 -3.55 -0.01 22.62
CA MET A 1 -2.09 0.18 22.43
C MET A 1 -1.60 1.22 23.43
N LYS A 2 -0.30 1.43 23.60
CA LYS A 2 0.21 2.54 24.43
C LYS A 2 -0.13 3.89 23.77
N SER A 3 -0.32 4.93 24.57
CA SER A 3 -0.71 6.26 24.07
C SER A 3 0.34 6.94 23.20
N ASP A 4 1.61 6.54 23.33
CA ASP A 4 2.75 7.03 22.55
C ASP A 4 3.09 6.16 21.34
N SER A 5 2.32 5.09 21.10
CA SER A 5 2.62 4.14 20.02
C SER A 5 2.28 4.70 18.64
N VAL A 6 3.04 4.25 17.63
CA VAL A 6 2.84 4.62 16.22
C VAL A 6 2.56 3.36 15.41
N ILE A 7 1.53 3.41 14.55
CA ILE A 7 1.24 2.35 13.58
C ILE A 7 1.95 2.68 12.26
N ILE A 8 2.67 1.71 11.69
CA ILE A 8 3.23 1.83 10.34
C ILE A 8 2.57 0.77 9.45
N ASN A 9 1.85 1.20 8.42
CA ASN A 9 1.22 0.29 7.47
C ASN A 9 1.70 0.53 6.04
N ILE A 10 2.51 -0.41 5.55
CA ILE A 10 3.02 -0.51 4.17
C ILE A 10 2.51 -1.78 3.46
N ALA A 11 1.55 -2.48 4.05
CA ALA A 11 1.05 -3.76 3.55
C ALA A 11 -0.21 -3.55 2.70
N ARG A 12 -1.39 -3.50 3.33
CA ARG A 12 -2.68 -3.21 2.70
C ARG A 12 -3.53 -2.45 3.72
N ALA A 13 -4.31 -1.47 3.27
CA ALA A 13 -5.12 -0.65 4.17
C ALA A 13 -6.10 -1.48 4.99
N ALA A 14 -6.77 -2.44 4.33
CA ALA A 14 -7.78 -3.33 4.93
C ALA A 14 -7.25 -4.28 6.03
N VAL A 15 -5.93 -4.32 6.30
CA VAL A 15 -5.39 -4.98 7.50
C VAL A 15 -5.85 -4.25 8.78
N CYS A 16 -6.09 -2.95 8.69
CA CYS A 16 -6.68 -2.15 9.74
C CYS A 16 -8.11 -1.75 9.35
N ASP A 17 -9.04 -1.78 10.29
CA ASP A 17 -10.36 -1.19 10.11
C ASP A 17 -10.23 0.35 9.97
N GLU A 18 -10.86 0.92 8.94
CA GLU A 18 -10.72 2.35 8.60
C GLU A 18 -11.22 3.26 9.72
N ASP A 19 -12.41 2.97 10.23
CA ASP A 19 -13.09 3.79 11.23
C ASP A 19 -12.37 3.69 12.57
N ALA A 20 -11.99 2.48 12.99
CA ALA A 20 -11.26 2.28 14.24
C ALA A 20 -9.88 2.95 14.23
N LEU A 21 -9.15 2.87 13.10
CA LEU A 21 -7.85 3.53 12.98
C LEU A 21 -8.00 5.05 13.02
N TYR A 22 -8.95 5.60 12.25
CA TYR A 22 -9.21 7.04 12.24
C TYR A 22 -9.62 7.54 13.63
N ASP A 23 -10.56 6.88 14.31
CA ASP A 23 -11.03 7.28 15.64
C ASP A 23 -9.89 7.25 16.67
N ALA A 24 -9.03 6.24 16.62
CA ALA A 24 -7.88 6.14 17.53
C ALA A 24 -6.88 7.28 17.32
N LEU A 25 -6.67 7.71 16.07
CA LEU A 25 -5.76 8.82 15.73
C LEU A 25 -6.36 10.18 16.05
N ALA A 26 -7.62 10.42 15.66
CA ALA A 26 -8.34 11.66 15.87
C ALA A 26 -8.55 11.97 17.36
N ARG A 27 -8.76 10.92 18.18
CA ARG A 27 -8.88 11.05 19.64
C ARG A 27 -7.55 10.93 20.39
N GLN A 28 -6.44 10.83 19.66
CA GLN A 28 -5.08 10.65 20.22
C GLN A 28 -4.99 9.49 21.24
N VAL A 29 -5.71 8.40 20.99
CA VAL A 29 -5.60 7.14 21.74
C VAL A 29 -4.23 6.48 21.48
N ILE A 30 -3.67 6.72 20.30
CA ILE A 30 -2.30 6.38 19.91
C ILE A 30 -1.56 7.64 19.45
N GLY A 31 -0.22 7.58 19.46
CA GLY A 31 0.64 8.71 19.18
C GLY A 31 0.62 9.15 17.73
N GLY A 32 0.38 8.22 16.79
CA GLY A 32 0.24 8.56 15.37
C GLY A 32 0.26 7.36 14.43
N ALA A 33 0.33 7.65 13.12
CA ALA A 33 0.47 6.64 12.09
C ALA A 33 1.33 7.11 10.90
N VAL A 34 1.99 6.15 10.25
CA VAL A 34 2.63 6.32 8.94
C VAL A 34 1.98 5.34 7.96
N LEU A 35 1.26 5.86 6.97
CA LEU A 35 0.41 5.10 6.07
C LEU A 35 0.86 5.28 4.63
N ASP A 36 1.24 4.18 3.98
CA ASP A 36 1.55 4.15 2.54
C ASP A 36 0.39 3.57 1.71
N VAL A 37 -0.55 2.89 2.36
CA VAL A 37 -1.61 2.13 1.69
C VAL A 37 -2.98 2.69 2.05
N TRP A 38 -3.88 2.64 1.08
CA TRP A 38 -5.15 3.38 1.13
C TRP A 38 -6.37 2.49 0.92
N TYR A 39 -7.51 2.88 1.52
CA TYR A 39 -8.77 2.15 1.45
C TYR A 39 -9.43 2.27 0.07
N ARG A 40 -9.08 3.33 -0.67
CA ARG A 40 -9.57 3.60 -2.03
C ARG A 40 -8.38 3.93 -2.93
N TYR A 41 -8.46 3.48 -4.18
CA TYR A 41 -7.52 3.84 -5.25
C TYR A 41 -8.27 4.50 -6.41
N PRO A 42 -7.66 5.51 -7.07
CA PRO A 42 -8.30 6.18 -8.19
C PRO A 42 -8.43 5.22 -9.37
N ALA A 43 -9.59 5.24 -10.03
CA ALA A 43 -9.72 4.66 -11.37
C ALA A 43 -9.16 5.63 -12.41
N PRO A 44 -8.77 5.16 -13.62
CA PRO A 44 -8.36 6.05 -14.70
C PRO A 44 -9.41 7.14 -14.98
N GLY A 45 -8.99 8.40 -15.02
CA GLY A 45 -9.86 9.56 -15.22
C GLY A 45 -10.55 10.08 -13.95
N GLN A 46 -10.23 9.54 -12.78
CA GLN A 46 -10.72 10.00 -11.47
C GLN A 46 -9.62 10.60 -10.60
N GLU A 47 -8.54 11.10 -11.21
CA GLU A 47 -7.39 11.61 -10.46
C GLU A 47 -7.71 12.94 -9.76
N ASP A 48 -8.56 13.76 -10.38
CA ASP A 48 -8.93 15.07 -9.86
C ASP A 48 -9.79 14.96 -8.59
N ASN A 49 -9.36 15.65 -7.52
CA ASN A 49 -10.02 15.67 -6.21
C ASN A 49 -10.26 14.30 -5.55
N PHE A 50 -9.51 13.26 -5.94
CA PHE A 50 -9.62 11.95 -5.33
C PHE A 50 -9.26 11.98 -3.83
N ARG A 51 -9.97 11.18 -3.04
CA ARG A 51 -9.65 10.94 -1.63
C ARG A 51 -9.32 9.45 -1.44
N PRO A 52 -8.14 9.12 -0.89
CA PRO A 52 -7.67 7.75 -0.74
C PRO A 52 -8.38 6.96 0.37
N ALA A 53 -9.29 7.60 1.09
CA ALA A 53 -10.06 7.05 2.19
C ALA A 53 -11.42 7.75 2.25
N ASN A 54 -12.39 7.16 2.95
CA ASN A 54 -13.64 7.80 3.31
C ASN A 54 -13.43 8.80 4.46
N ARG A 55 -12.49 8.51 5.36
CA ARG A 55 -12.12 9.40 6.47
C ARG A 55 -11.03 10.41 6.08
N PRO A 56 -11.06 11.64 6.63
CA PRO A 56 -10.12 12.68 6.25
C PRO A 56 -8.79 12.56 7.01
N PHE A 57 -8.03 11.47 6.81
CA PHE A 57 -6.72 11.28 7.45
C PHE A 57 -5.74 12.45 7.22
N HIS A 58 -5.85 13.14 6.08
CA HIS A 58 -5.07 14.32 5.72
C HIS A 58 -5.30 15.55 6.62
N GLU A 59 -6.36 15.56 7.43
CA GLU A 59 -6.65 16.63 8.40
C GLU A 59 -6.01 16.35 9.77
N LEU A 60 -5.39 15.18 9.96
CA LEU A 60 -4.79 14.78 11.24
C LEU A 60 -3.30 15.09 11.28
N ASP A 61 -2.87 15.91 12.24
CA ASP A 61 -1.46 16.32 12.41
C ASP A 61 -0.53 15.17 12.84
N ASN A 62 -1.09 14.07 13.34
CA ASN A 62 -0.35 12.88 13.79
C ASN A 62 -0.32 11.74 12.75
N VAL A 63 -0.56 12.05 11.47
CA VAL A 63 -0.54 11.08 10.37
C VAL A 63 0.40 11.52 9.26
N ILE A 64 1.34 10.65 8.89
CA ILE A 64 2.17 10.79 7.69
C ILE A 64 1.58 9.91 6.59
N MET A 65 1.36 10.50 5.42
CA MET A 65 0.71 9.87 4.27
C MET A 65 1.67 9.79 3.08
N THR A 66 1.80 8.63 2.46
CA THR A 66 2.52 8.46 1.18
C THR A 66 1.66 7.73 0.14
N PRO A 67 1.81 8.03 -1.16
CA PRO A 67 0.87 7.57 -2.19
C PRO A 67 1.21 6.16 -2.73
N HIS A 68 1.18 5.12 -1.88
CA HIS A 68 1.53 3.73 -2.25
C HIS A 68 2.90 3.65 -2.94
N ALA A 69 3.87 4.28 -2.29
CA ALA A 69 5.18 4.56 -2.82
C ALA A 69 6.32 3.81 -2.11
N SER A 70 6.05 3.02 -1.07
CA SER A 70 7.10 2.39 -0.23
C SER A 70 8.07 1.47 -0.98
N ALA A 71 7.67 0.90 -2.12
CA ALA A 71 8.52 0.05 -2.94
C ALA A 71 9.45 0.82 -3.90
N TRP A 72 9.21 2.12 -4.13
CA TRP A 72 9.94 2.89 -5.14
C TRP A 72 11.36 3.19 -4.68
N THR A 73 12.31 2.56 -5.34
CA THR A 73 13.76 2.69 -5.11
C THR A 73 14.47 2.73 -6.46
N GLU A 74 15.70 3.24 -6.51
CA GLU A 74 16.49 3.30 -7.75
C GLU A 74 16.62 1.93 -8.42
N GLY A 75 16.87 0.87 -7.62
CA GLY A 75 16.98 -0.51 -8.12
C GLY A 75 15.64 -1.22 -8.37
N LEU A 76 14.48 -0.58 -8.15
CA LEU A 76 13.17 -1.24 -8.33
C LEU A 76 12.93 -1.60 -9.80
N MET A 77 13.21 -0.67 -10.71
CA MET A 77 12.86 -0.83 -12.14
C MET A 77 13.63 -2.00 -12.74
N GLU A 78 14.95 -2.04 -12.54
CA GLU A 78 15.80 -3.11 -13.04
C GLU A 78 15.33 -4.47 -12.53
N ARG A 79 15.23 -4.66 -11.20
CA ARG A 79 14.79 -5.92 -10.59
C ARG A 79 13.42 -6.38 -11.09
N ARG A 80 12.46 -5.45 -11.23
CA ARG A 80 11.11 -5.75 -11.71
C ARG A 80 11.13 -6.22 -13.16
N TRP A 81 11.77 -5.45 -14.05
CA TRP A 81 11.76 -5.74 -15.47
C TRP A 81 12.57 -6.98 -15.83
N SER A 82 13.68 -7.26 -15.13
CA SER A 82 14.45 -8.49 -15.32
C SER A 82 13.60 -9.74 -15.07
N VAL A 83 12.81 -9.78 -13.99
CA VAL A 83 11.95 -10.93 -13.68
C VAL A 83 10.78 -11.05 -14.67
N ILE A 84 10.24 -9.93 -15.15
CA ILE A 84 9.17 -9.94 -16.15
C ILE A 84 9.69 -10.47 -17.49
N ALA A 85 10.81 -9.95 -17.99
CA ALA A 85 11.41 -10.36 -19.25
C ALA A 85 11.78 -11.86 -19.25
N GLU A 86 12.46 -12.31 -18.20
CA GLU A 86 12.82 -13.72 -18.04
C GLU A 86 11.60 -14.65 -18.03
N ASN A 87 10.49 -14.24 -17.40
CA ASN A 87 9.25 -15.01 -17.45
C ASN A 87 8.60 -15.03 -18.84
N MET A 88 8.73 -13.95 -19.63
CA MET A 88 8.26 -13.93 -21.02
C MET A 88 9.05 -14.89 -21.89
N ASP A 89 10.39 -14.92 -21.73
CA ASP A 89 11.28 -15.82 -22.47
C ASP A 89 11.00 -17.29 -22.11
N ARG A 90 10.90 -17.62 -20.81
CA ARG A 90 10.53 -18.95 -20.33
C ARG A 90 9.17 -19.39 -20.87
N PHE A 91 8.19 -18.49 -20.85
CA PHE A 91 6.86 -18.78 -21.38
C PHE A 91 6.92 -19.12 -22.88
N ALA A 92 7.66 -18.36 -23.68
CA ALA A 92 7.83 -18.60 -25.11
C ALA A 92 8.56 -19.91 -25.40
N ALA A 93 9.50 -20.31 -24.54
CA ALA A 93 10.25 -21.56 -24.65
C ALA A 93 9.52 -22.79 -24.08
N GLY A 94 8.35 -22.62 -23.45
CA GLY A 94 7.64 -23.71 -22.77
C GLY A 94 8.33 -24.18 -21.48
N GLU A 95 9.15 -23.32 -20.88
CA GLU A 95 9.89 -23.60 -19.65
C GLU A 95 9.09 -23.22 -18.39
N PRO A 96 9.43 -23.79 -17.21
CA PRO A 96 8.83 -23.39 -15.95
C PRO A 96 9.07 -21.90 -15.62
N LEU A 97 7.98 -21.21 -15.29
CA LEU A 97 8.00 -19.80 -14.89
C LEU A 97 8.65 -19.59 -13.51
N LEU A 98 9.32 -18.45 -13.36
CA LEU A 98 9.76 -17.95 -12.06
C LEU A 98 8.55 -17.44 -11.27
N ASN A 99 8.52 -17.72 -9.96
CA ASN A 99 7.47 -17.25 -9.05
C ASN A 99 6.04 -17.63 -9.51
N HIS A 100 5.87 -18.82 -10.08
CA HIS A 100 4.57 -19.28 -10.57
C HIS A 100 3.54 -19.31 -9.42
N ILE A 101 2.52 -18.45 -9.53
CA ILE A 101 1.41 -18.39 -8.58
C ILE A 101 0.26 -19.26 -9.11
N THR A 102 -0.09 -20.29 -8.35
CA THR A 102 -1.26 -21.12 -8.61
C THR A 102 -2.45 -20.64 -7.78
N ARG A 103 -3.68 -20.90 -8.25
CA ARG A 103 -4.84 -20.69 -7.39
C ARG A 103 -4.78 -21.67 -6.22
N PRO A 104 -5.15 -21.24 -5.00
CA PRO A 104 -5.44 -22.19 -3.92
C PRO A 104 -6.48 -23.22 -4.39
N ALA A 105 -6.31 -24.47 -3.98
CA ALA A 105 -7.26 -25.54 -4.22
C ALA A 105 -8.61 -25.30 -3.52
#